data_AF-R5IY99-F1
#
_entry.id   AF-R5IY99-F1
#
_cell.length_a   1.000
_cell.length_b   1.000
_cell.length_c   1.000
_cell.angle_alpha   90.00
_cell.angle_beta   90.00
_cell.angle_gamma   90.00
#
_symmetry.space_group_name_H-M   'P 1'
#
loop_
_entity.id
_entity.type
_entity.pdbx_description
1 polymer ?
#
loop_
_entity_poly.entity_id
_entity_poly.type
_entity_poly.pdbx_seq_one_letter_code
_entity_poly.pdbx_strand_id
1 'polypeptide(L)'
;MKTNQSVKASIMAIIMLMVVSASWHPTIVKAQSLKSLKLSFMSNTLMSNKQIVDEQSEKTPLNLDKLEIKPVNEQLHSNVSSLKLEIDVEELKQIKAARKKALELERQRKEEERRKAEEARKAEEKAKANEKAQALTATSGNSLTYDELVAKLNRSLNSTLAGKGDIFAKYATELGIDPYLAVAIVLHETGCKWECSTLLKQCNNVGGMKGSPGCNGGSYKAFSSLDEGISAFMNNLYKNYFAQGLTTPETIGPKYAASSTWATQVRAYMNEIEAK
;
A
#
# COMPACT_ATOMS: atom_id res chain seq x y z
N MET A 1 39.32 20.56 -48.52
CA MET A 1 38.48 21.53 -47.79
C MET A 1 37.04 21.04 -47.78
N LYS A 2 36.58 20.47 -46.67
CA LYS A 2 35.16 20.34 -46.30
C LYS A 2 35.06 20.88 -44.87
N THR A 3 34.18 21.84 -44.68
CA THR A 3 34.17 22.78 -43.55
C THR A 3 33.73 22.12 -42.24
N ASN A 4 34.34 22.61 -41.14
CA ASN A 4 34.15 22.24 -39.74
C ASN A 4 32.71 22.44 -39.19
N GLN A 5 31.76 22.74 -40.08
CA GLN A 5 30.36 22.99 -39.78
C GLN A 5 29.54 21.69 -39.78
N SER A 6 29.99 20.66 -40.51
CA SER A 6 29.28 19.38 -40.62
C SER A 6 29.40 18.49 -39.39
N VAL A 7 30.45 18.64 -38.58
CA VAL A 7 30.65 17.84 -37.34
C VAL A 7 29.84 18.42 -36.18
N LYS A 8 29.69 19.76 -36.13
CA LYS A 8 28.86 20.46 -35.13
C LYS A 8 27.36 20.13 -35.28
N ALA A 9 26.89 19.89 -36.51
CA ALA A 9 25.51 19.50 -36.77
C ALA A 9 25.20 18.06 -36.31
N SER A 10 26.14 17.12 -36.46
CA SER A 10 25.92 15.71 -36.10
C SER A 10 25.92 15.45 -34.58
N ILE A 11 26.67 16.24 -33.80
CA ILE A 11 26.70 16.10 -32.33
C ILE A 11 25.45 16.72 -31.68
N MET A 12 24.94 17.82 -32.25
CA MET A 12 23.65 18.41 -31.83
C MET A 12 22.46 17.50 -32.17
N ALA A 13 22.49 16.80 -33.30
CA ALA A 13 21.41 15.88 -33.69
C ALA A 13 21.30 14.63 -32.78
N ILE A 14 22.41 14.14 -32.22
CA ILE A 14 22.40 12.99 -31.30
C ILE A 14 21.84 13.37 -29.92
N ILE A 15 21.99 14.64 -29.51
CA ILE A 15 21.41 15.16 -28.25
C ILE A 15 19.93 15.54 -28.44
N MET A 16 19.49 15.85 -29.67
CA MET A 16 18.08 16.17 -29.97
C MET A 16 17.20 14.93 -30.24
N LEU A 17 17.77 13.74 -30.48
CA LEU A 17 17.00 12.52 -30.76
C LEU A 17 16.50 11.76 -29.52
N MET A 18 16.80 12.23 -28.30
CA MET A 18 16.30 11.62 -27.05
C MET A 18 15.09 12.35 -26.43
N VAL A 19 14.35 13.16 -27.20
CA VAL A 19 13.20 13.93 -26.66
C VAL A 19 11.86 13.70 -27.39
N VAL A 20 11.77 12.92 -28.47
CA VAL A 20 10.46 12.71 -29.14
C VAL A 20 10.16 11.24 -29.41
N SER A 21 9.57 10.56 -28.42
CA SER A 21 8.66 9.44 -28.65
C SER A 21 7.78 9.18 -27.42
N ALA A 22 6.79 10.05 -27.22
CA ALA A 22 5.61 9.71 -26.46
C ALA A 22 4.41 10.49 -27.01
N SER A 23 4.01 10.17 -28.24
CA SER A 23 2.68 10.50 -28.74
C SER A 23 1.66 9.66 -27.97
N TRP A 24 0.97 10.28 -27.02
CA TRP A 24 -0.22 9.72 -26.41
C TRP A 24 -1.43 10.09 -27.29
N HIS A 25 -2.12 9.09 -27.82
CA HIS A 25 -3.56 9.18 -28.09
C HIS A 25 -4.25 8.17 -27.16
N PRO A 26 -5.34 8.54 -26.48
CA PRO A 26 -6.02 7.65 -25.56
C PRO A 26 -7.06 6.84 -26.35
N THR A 27 -6.84 5.53 -26.48
CA THR A 27 -7.95 4.60 -26.71
C THR A 27 -8.02 3.62 -25.54
N ILE A 28 -9.15 3.74 -24.85
CA ILE A 28 -9.64 2.86 -23.80
C ILE A 28 -9.66 1.43 -24.32
N VAL A 29 -8.86 0.53 -23.74
CA VAL A 29 -9.12 -0.92 -23.80
C VAL A 29 -8.84 -1.56 -22.44
N LYS A 30 -9.85 -2.33 -22.02
CA LYS A 30 -9.98 -3.13 -20.80
C LYS A 30 -8.71 -3.87 -20.38
N ALA A 31 -8.47 -3.84 -19.07
CA ALA A 31 -7.54 -4.71 -18.38
C ALA A 31 -7.87 -6.19 -18.60
N GLN A 32 -6.94 -6.92 -19.22
CA GLN A 32 -6.83 -8.37 -19.09
C GLN A 32 -5.40 -8.73 -18.67
N SER A 33 -5.29 -9.26 -17.45
CA SER A 33 -4.29 -10.21 -16.95
C SER A 33 -2.80 -9.89 -17.19
N LEU A 34 -2.20 -9.14 -16.26
CA LEU A 34 -0.75 -8.92 -16.16
C LEU A 34 0.06 -10.14 -15.65
N LYS A 35 -0.52 -11.36 -15.62
CA LYS A 35 0.19 -12.58 -15.20
C LYS A 35 0.87 -13.34 -16.34
N SER A 36 0.53 -13.10 -17.62
CA SER A 36 1.12 -13.84 -18.76
C SER A 36 2.40 -13.19 -19.34
N LEU A 37 2.60 -11.88 -19.18
CA LEU A 37 3.75 -11.19 -19.80
C LEU A 37 5.11 -11.49 -19.13
N LYS A 38 5.13 -11.86 -17.85
CA LYS A 38 6.40 -12.20 -17.16
C LYS A 38 6.96 -13.57 -17.56
N LEU A 39 6.14 -14.47 -18.11
CA LEU A 39 6.57 -15.83 -18.44
C LEU A 39 7.14 -15.95 -19.87
N SER A 40 6.72 -15.08 -20.80
CA SER A 40 7.19 -15.11 -22.19
C SER A 40 8.62 -14.60 -22.37
N PHE A 41 9.09 -13.69 -21.52
CA PHE A 41 10.42 -13.08 -21.69
C PHE A 41 11.57 -13.94 -21.15
N MET A 42 11.28 -14.97 -20.34
CA MET A 42 12.31 -15.88 -19.80
C MET A 42 12.53 -17.16 -20.63
N SER A 43 11.64 -17.50 -21.57
CA SER A 43 11.79 -18.73 -22.39
C SER A 43 12.58 -18.54 -23.70
N ASN A 44 12.68 -17.34 -24.26
CA ASN A 44 13.32 -17.14 -25.57
C ASN A 44 14.85 -17.05 -25.55
N THR A 45 15.49 -17.01 -24.38
CA THR A 45 16.96 -16.97 -24.27
C THR A 45 17.59 -18.33 -23.95
N LEU A 46 16.79 -19.37 -23.66
CA LEU A 46 17.31 -20.69 -23.24
C LEU A 46 17.09 -21.84 -24.24
N MET A 47 16.47 -21.59 -25.40
CA MET A 47 16.05 -22.64 -26.35
C MET A 47 16.80 -22.65 -27.69
N SER A 48 18.00 -22.05 -27.79
CA SER A 48 18.79 -22.08 -29.05
C SER A 48 20.17 -22.71 -28.92
N ASN A 49 20.44 -23.53 -27.90
CA ASN A 49 21.74 -24.20 -27.79
C ASN A 49 21.70 -25.61 -27.21
N LYS A 50 20.74 -26.44 -27.67
CA LYS A 50 20.74 -27.86 -27.30
C LYS A 50 20.08 -28.77 -28.34
N GLN A 51 20.55 -28.73 -29.58
CA GLN A 51 20.31 -29.84 -30.52
C GLN A 51 21.19 -29.72 -31.78
N ILE A 52 22.49 -30.00 -31.67
CA ILE A 52 23.26 -30.69 -32.73
C ILE A 52 24.40 -31.45 -32.02
N VAL A 53 24.18 -32.73 -31.75
CA VAL A 53 25.25 -33.74 -31.64
C VAL A 53 24.74 -34.92 -32.45
N ASP A 54 25.34 -35.18 -33.60
CA ASP A 54 25.82 -36.52 -33.98
C ASP A 54 26.57 -36.49 -35.34
N GLU A 55 27.61 -37.34 -35.38
CA GLU A 55 28.35 -37.91 -36.52
C GLU A 55 29.33 -37.09 -37.39
N GLN A 56 30.60 -37.17 -36.95
CA GLN A 56 31.75 -37.79 -37.66
C GLN A 56 32.01 -37.41 -39.13
N SER A 57 33.07 -36.61 -39.35
CA SER A 57 33.96 -36.70 -40.52
C SER A 57 35.31 -36.05 -40.21
N GLU A 58 36.22 -36.89 -39.73
CA GLU A 58 37.68 -36.83 -39.79
C GLU A 58 38.32 -35.82 -40.77
N LYS A 59 39.20 -34.93 -40.27
CA LYS A 59 40.62 -34.78 -40.71
C LYS A 59 41.37 -33.62 -40.04
N THR A 60 42.36 -34.02 -39.23
CA THR A 60 43.66 -33.38 -38.90
C THR A 60 43.69 -32.07 -38.09
N PRO A 61 44.30 -32.04 -36.88
CA PRO A 61 44.39 -30.84 -36.05
C PRO A 61 45.46 -29.88 -36.56
N LEU A 62 45.09 -28.61 -36.77
CA LEU A 62 46.07 -27.52 -36.91
C LEU A 62 46.67 -27.27 -35.52
N ASN A 63 47.96 -27.59 -35.39
CA ASN A 63 48.76 -27.37 -34.19
C ASN A 63 48.82 -25.87 -33.88
N LEU A 64 48.21 -25.48 -32.76
CA LEU A 64 48.02 -24.09 -32.33
C LEU A 64 49.20 -23.55 -31.49
N ASP A 65 50.40 -24.14 -31.57
CA ASP A 65 51.55 -23.70 -30.77
C ASP A 65 52.60 -22.88 -31.55
N LYS A 66 52.20 -22.20 -32.64
CA LYS A 66 53.13 -21.32 -33.38
C LYS A 66 52.56 -20.05 -33.98
N LEU A 67 51.47 -19.52 -33.43
CA LEU A 67 51.00 -18.18 -33.76
C LEU A 67 51.40 -17.22 -32.63
N GLU A 68 52.59 -16.66 -32.77
CA GLU A 68 53.07 -15.54 -31.96
C GLU A 68 52.23 -14.30 -32.31
N ILE A 69 51.14 -14.07 -31.59
CA ILE A 69 50.37 -12.83 -31.68
C ILE A 69 51.21 -11.76 -30.98
N LYS A 70 51.99 -11.01 -31.76
CA LYS A 70 52.58 -9.76 -31.27
C LYS A 70 51.44 -8.85 -30.80
N PRO A 71 51.52 -8.28 -29.59
CA PRO A 71 50.45 -7.46 -29.07
C PRO A 71 50.25 -6.25 -29.98
N VAL A 72 49.02 -6.08 -30.46
CA VAL A 72 48.54 -4.85 -31.12
C VAL A 72 48.45 -3.76 -30.04
N ASN A 73 49.60 -3.31 -29.53
CA ASN A 73 49.65 -2.23 -28.55
C ASN A 73 50.62 -1.11 -28.96
N GLU A 74 51.11 -1.10 -30.20
CA GLU A 74 52.14 -0.13 -30.62
C GLU A 74 51.77 0.71 -31.86
N GLN A 75 50.54 0.57 -32.38
CA GLN A 75 50.03 1.46 -33.45
C GLN A 75 48.84 2.33 -33.04
N LEU A 76 48.37 2.26 -31.79
CA LEU A 76 47.32 3.16 -31.29
C LEU A 76 47.87 4.39 -30.54
N HIS A 77 49.20 4.54 -30.45
CA HIS A 77 49.81 5.64 -29.70
C HIS A 77 50.20 6.88 -30.52
N SER A 78 50.11 6.85 -31.86
CA SER A 78 50.53 7.99 -32.69
C SER A 78 49.43 9.00 -33.04
N ASN A 79 48.15 8.71 -32.75
CA ASN A 79 47.03 9.59 -33.12
C ASN A 79 46.19 10.11 -31.94
N VAL A 80 46.57 9.83 -30.69
CA VAL A 80 45.85 10.36 -29.50
C VAL A 80 46.35 11.77 -29.14
N SER A 81 47.55 12.14 -29.58
CA SER A 81 48.17 13.45 -29.24
C SER A 81 47.58 14.65 -30.01
N SER A 82 46.83 14.42 -31.10
CA SER A 82 46.24 15.48 -31.93
C SER A 82 44.79 15.83 -31.58
N LEU A 83 44.18 15.19 -30.57
CA LEU A 83 42.85 15.52 -30.07
C LEU A 83 42.94 16.31 -28.76
N LYS A 84 43.60 17.47 -28.81
CA LYS A 84 43.50 18.47 -27.74
C LYS A 84 42.14 19.17 -27.88
N LEU A 85 41.13 18.63 -27.21
CA LEU A 85 39.84 19.32 -27.02
C LEU A 85 40.07 20.52 -26.09
N GLU A 86 40.37 21.69 -26.65
CA GLU A 86 40.29 22.96 -25.93
C GLU A 86 38.81 23.28 -25.69
N ILE A 87 38.29 22.88 -24.54
CA ILE A 87 36.97 23.29 -24.07
C ILE A 87 37.15 24.68 -23.44
N ASP A 88 36.44 25.68 -23.97
CA ASP A 88 36.43 27.03 -23.42
C ASP A 88 35.94 26.99 -21.96
N VAL A 89 36.60 27.73 -21.06
CA VAL A 89 36.23 27.85 -19.64
C VAL A 89 34.76 28.26 -19.50
N GLU A 90 34.23 29.05 -20.44
CA GLU A 90 32.84 29.47 -20.45
C GLU A 90 31.88 28.33 -20.87
N GLU A 91 32.26 27.50 -21.85
CA GLU A 91 31.52 26.27 -22.20
C GLU A 91 31.46 25.30 -20.99
N LEU A 92 32.55 25.16 -20.25
CA LEU A 92 32.60 24.33 -19.04
C LEU A 92 31.63 24.84 -17.95
N LYS A 93 31.51 26.17 -17.77
CA LYS A 93 30.52 26.76 -16.85
C LYS A 93 29.09 26.47 -17.31
N GLN A 94 28.80 26.62 -18.60
CA GLN A 94 27.48 26.31 -19.16
C GLN A 94 27.12 24.84 -18.99
N ILE A 95 28.07 23.92 -19.21
CA ILE A 95 27.88 22.47 -19.00
C ILE A 95 27.59 22.18 -17.52
N LYS A 96 28.32 22.79 -16.58
CA LYS A 96 28.06 22.62 -15.13
C LYS A 96 26.68 23.14 -14.74
N ALA A 97 26.27 24.29 -15.25
CA ALA A 97 24.94 24.85 -15.01
C ALA A 97 23.82 23.97 -15.59
N ALA A 98 23.99 23.48 -16.82
CA ALA A 98 23.06 22.56 -17.46
C ALA A 98 22.94 21.24 -16.70
N ARG A 99 24.05 20.66 -16.24
CA ARG A 99 24.05 19.45 -15.39
C ARG A 99 23.32 19.67 -14.07
N LYS A 100 23.56 20.81 -13.40
CA LYS A 100 22.84 21.16 -12.16
C LYS A 100 21.33 21.30 -12.41
N LYS A 101 20.93 21.94 -13.52
CA LYS A 101 19.52 22.07 -13.90
C LYS A 101 18.88 20.72 -14.23
N ALA A 102 19.60 19.83 -14.91
CA ALA A 102 19.13 18.49 -15.21
C ALA A 102 18.94 17.65 -13.93
N LEU A 103 19.89 17.74 -12.99
CA LEU A 103 19.79 17.06 -11.69
C LEU A 103 18.59 17.57 -10.87
N GLU A 104 18.36 18.88 -10.85
CA GLU A 104 17.21 19.48 -10.15
C GLU A 104 15.88 19.06 -10.81
N LEU A 105 15.82 19.02 -12.14
CA LEU A 105 14.64 18.53 -12.85
C LEU A 105 14.36 17.05 -12.55
N GLU A 106 15.40 16.22 -12.45
CA GLU A 106 15.26 14.82 -12.05
C GLU A 106 14.74 14.69 -10.61
N ARG A 107 15.23 15.52 -9.68
CA ARG A 107 14.75 15.58 -8.29
C ARG A 107 13.26 15.93 -8.24
N GLN A 108 12.84 16.95 -8.99
CA GLN A 108 11.45 17.39 -9.06
C GLN A 108 10.54 16.30 -9.64
N ARG A 109 10.98 15.62 -10.70
CA ARG A 109 10.23 14.48 -11.28
C ARG A 109 10.06 13.35 -10.27
N LYS A 110 11.13 12.96 -9.56
CA LYS A 110 11.07 11.93 -8.51
C LYS A 110 10.13 12.32 -7.37
N GLU A 111 10.12 13.60 -6.98
CA GLU A 111 9.22 14.10 -5.94
C GLU A 111 7.75 14.07 -6.40
N GLU A 112 7.47 14.47 -7.64
CA GLU A 112 6.14 14.38 -8.24
C GLU A 112 5.66 12.92 -8.37
N GLU A 113 6.52 12.01 -8.81
CA GLU A 113 6.24 10.57 -8.87
C GLU A 113 5.93 10.01 -7.48
N ARG A 114 6.71 10.38 -6.46
CA ARG A 114 6.44 10.00 -5.06
C ARG A 114 5.10 10.53 -4.57
N ARG A 115 4.76 11.78 -4.88
CA ARG A 115 3.48 12.40 -4.49
C ARG A 115 2.30 11.66 -5.15
N LYS A 116 2.37 11.41 -6.46
CA LYS A 116 1.35 10.65 -7.20
C LYS A 116 1.20 9.23 -6.67
N ALA A 117 2.31 8.56 -6.33
CA ALA A 117 2.29 7.22 -5.75
C ALA A 117 1.61 7.20 -4.37
N GLU A 118 1.87 8.20 -3.53
CA GLU A 118 1.23 8.34 -2.23
C GLU A 118 -0.28 8.61 -2.33
N GLU A 119 -0.67 9.50 -3.25
CA GLU A 119 -2.08 9.79 -3.53
C GLU A 119 -2.82 8.55 -4.05
N ALA A 120 -2.21 7.80 -4.97
CA ALA A 120 -2.76 6.55 -5.48
C ALA A 120 -2.91 5.49 -4.37
N ARG A 121 -1.90 5.35 -3.49
CA ARG A 121 -1.97 4.43 -2.34
C ARG A 121 -3.13 4.78 -1.41
N LYS A 122 -3.28 6.06 -1.06
CA LYS A 122 -4.40 6.52 -0.20
C LYS A 122 -5.76 6.29 -0.85
N ALA A 123 -5.87 6.52 -2.17
CA ALA A 123 -7.09 6.27 -2.91
C ALA A 123 -7.46 4.77 -2.93
N GLU A 124 -6.47 3.90 -3.11
CA GLU A 124 -6.64 2.45 -3.05
C GLU A 124 -7.07 1.97 -1.64
N GLU A 125 -6.42 2.49 -0.59
CA GLU A 125 -6.79 2.21 0.80
C GLU A 125 -8.23 2.66 1.11
N LYS A 126 -8.61 3.86 0.68
CA LYS A 126 -9.98 4.38 0.84
C LYS A 126 -10.99 3.52 0.08
N ALA A 127 -10.69 3.10 -1.15
CA ALA A 127 -11.55 2.23 -1.94
C ALA A 127 -11.78 0.88 -1.25
N LYS A 128 -10.72 0.26 -0.71
CA LYS A 128 -10.81 -0.99 0.05
C LYS A 128 -11.62 -0.83 1.34
N ALA A 129 -11.44 0.28 2.06
CA ALA A 129 -12.21 0.57 3.26
C ALA A 129 -13.70 0.74 2.95
N ASN A 130 -14.04 1.43 1.85
CA ASN A 130 -15.41 1.57 1.36
C ASN A 130 -16.03 0.22 0.98
N GLU A 131 -15.33 -0.62 0.21
CA GLU A 131 -15.81 -1.95 -0.18
C GLU A 131 -16.15 -2.81 1.05
N LYS A 132 -15.26 -2.81 2.06
CA LYS A 132 -15.47 -3.52 3.32
C LYS A 132 -16.65 -2.97 4.12
N ALA A 133 -16.78 -1.65 4.23
CA ALA A 133 -17.89 -1.00 4.92
C ALA A 133 -19.24 -1.35 4.24
N GLN A 134 -19.28 -1.30 2.92
CA GLN A 134 -20.45 -1.69 2.12
C GLN A 134 -20.81 -3.16 2.32
N ALA A 135 -19.81 -4.06 2.27
CA ALA A 135 -20.03 -5.49 2.49
C ALA A 135 -20.58 -5.79 3.89
N LEU A 136 -20.07 -5.12 4.93
CA LEU A 136 -20.52 -5.31 6.31
C LEU A 136 -21.93 -4.76 6.56
N THR A 137 -22.32 -3.68 5.87
CA THR A 137 -23.61 -3.01 6.11
C THR A 137 -24.72 -3.52 5.21
N ALA A 138 -24.39 -4.15 4.08
CA ALA A 138 -25.35 -4.65 3.09
C ALA A 138 -26.38 -5.63 3.68
N THR A 139 -26.02 -6.41 4.70
CA THR A 139 -26.93 -7.34 5.38
C THR A 139 -28.09 -6.64 6.10
N SER A 140 -27.90 -5.39 6.50
CA SER A 140 -28.93 -4.52 7.09
C SER A 140 -29.68 -3.70 6.04
N GLY A 141 -29.54 -4.02 4.74
CA GLY A 141 -30.22 -3.33 3.64
C GLY A 141 -29.60 -1.98 3.25
N ASN A 142 -28.49 -1.58 3.87
CA ASN A 142 -27.81 -0.31 3.62
C ASN A 142 -26.38 -0.57 3.14
N SER A 143 -25.98 -0.06 1.97
CA SER A 143 -24.60 -0.19 1.48
C SER A 143 -23.83 1.11 1.72
N LEU A 144 -23.26 1.27 2.91
CA LEU A 144 -22.62 2.51 3.34
C LEU A 144 -21.16 2.60 2.92
N THR A 145 -20.73 3.76 2.41
CA THR A 145 -19.30 4.08 2.33
C THR A 145 -18.68 4.16 3.72
N TYR A 146 -17.35 4.14 3.80
CA TYR A 146 -16.64 4.24 5.07
C TYR A 146 -16.99 5.52 5.83
N ASP A 147 -17.00 6.67 5.14
CA ASP A 147 -17.30 7.97 5.75
C ASP A 147 -18.77 8.03 6.27
N GLU A 148 -19.71 7.43 5.55
CA GLU A 148 -21.11 7.31 5.98
C GLU A 148 -21.28 6.37 7.18
N LEU A 149 -20.54 5.26 7.19
CA LEU A 149 -20.50 4.35 8.34
C LEU A 149 -19.98 5.08 9.58
N VAL A 150 -18.86 5.81 9.48
CA VAL A 150 -18.33 6.63 10.58
C VAL A 150 -19.38 7.60 11.09
N ALA A 151 -20.02 8.35 10.19
CA ALA A 151 -21.06 9.30 10.54
C ALA A 151 -22.25 8.63 11.23
N LYS A 152 -22.67 7.45 10.75
CA LYS A 152 -23.77 6.68 11.35
C LYS A 152 -23.44 6.21 12.77
N LEU A 153 -22.27 5.61 12.97
CA LEU A 153 -21.85 5.17 14.30
C LEU A 153 -21.76 6.37 15.26
N ASN A 154 -21.20 7.49 14.80
CA ASN A 154 -21.12 8.72 15.60
C ASN A 154 -22.47 9.26 16.08
N ARG A 155 -23.57 9.08 15.33
CA ARG A 155 -24.92 9.46 15.78
C ARG A 155 -25.42 8.65 16.99
N SER A 156 -24.76 7.54 17.31
CA SER A 156 -25.09 6.68 18.45
C SER A 156 -24.12 6.76 19.61
N LEU A 157 -22.96 7.40 19.39
CA LEU A 157 -21.94 7.54 20.41
C LEU A 157 -22.07 8.90 21.08
N ASN A 158 -22.46 8.88 22.36
CA ASN A 158 -22.67 10.08 23.17
C ASN A 158 -21.58 10.22 24.23
N SER A 159 -21.55 11.38 24.90
CA SER A 159 -20.71 11.62 26.08
C SER A 159 -19.24 11.26 25.81
N THR A 160 -18.62 10.44 26.66
CA THR A 160 -17.21 10.01 26.55
C THR A 160 -16.89 9.33 25.21
N LEU A 161 -17.87 8.72 24.54
CA LEU A 161 -17.68 8.05 23.25
C LEU A 161 -17.90 8.96 22.03
N ALA A 162 -18.34 10.20 22.22
CA ALA A 162 -18.66 11.10 21.12
C ALA A 162 -17.47 11.29 20.17
N GLY A 163 -17.72 11.18 18.87
CA GLY A 163 -16.70 11.33 17.83
C GLY A 163 -15.82 10.10 17.59
N LYS A 164 -16.05 8.97 18.28
CA LYS A 164 -15.25 7.73 18.15
C LYS A 164 -15.74 6.75 17.09
N GLY A 165 -16.65 7.16 16.22
CA GLY A 165 -17.18 6.30 15.16
C GLY A 165 -16.12 5.84 14.16
N ASP A 166 -15.05 6.63 13.97
CA ASP A 166 -13.94 6.33 13.08
C ASP A 166 -13.13 5.12 13.54
N ILE A 167 -12.81 5.02 14.82
CA ILE A 167 -12.06 3.89 15.37
C ILE A 167 -12.90 2.61 15.39
N PHE A 168 -14.21 2.69 15.64
CA PHE A 168 -15.10 1.54 15.50
C PHE A 168 -15.19 1.08 14.04
N ALA A 169 -15.41 1.98 13.09
CA ALA A 169 -15.47 1.64 11.66
C ALA A 169 -14.15 1.05 11.15
N LYS A 170 -13.01 1.60 11.59
CA LYS A 170 -11.68 1.09 11.25
C LYS A 170 -11.53 -0.37 11.68
N TYR A 171 -11.70 -0.66 12.97
CA TYR A 171 -11.51 -2.03 13.45
C TYR A 171 -12.60 -2.98 12.94
N ALA A 172 -13.83 -2.51 12.75
CA ALA A 172 -14.89 -3.31 12.15
C ALA A 172 -14.51 -3.79 10.74
N THR A 173 -14.06 -2.87 9.88
CA THR A 173 -13.65 -3.18 8.50
C THR A 173 -12.34 -3.97 8.42
N GLU A 174 -11.38 -3.73 9.33
CA GLU A 174 -10.14 -4.50 9.40
C GLU A 174 -10.37 -5.95 9.85
N LEU A 175 -11.23 -6.16 10.84
CA LEU A 175 -11.43 -7.46 11.49
C LEU A 175 -12.66 -8.23 11.00
N GLY A 176 -13.49 -7.62 10.13
CA GLY A 176 -14.75 -8.22 9.67
C GLY A 176 -15.79 -8.34 10.79
N ILE A 177 -15.81 -7.38 11.71
CA ILE A 177 -16.79 -7.31 12.80
C ILE A 177 -18.00 -6.48 12.33
N ASP A 178 -19.21 -6.95 12.63
CA ASP A 178 -20.42 -6.14 12.44
C ASP A 178 -20.31 -4.85 13.29
N PRO A 179 -20.26 -3.65 12.65
CA PRO A 179 -20.03 -2.40 13.36
C PRO A 179 -21.18 -2.02 14.29
N TYR A 180 -22.43 -2.41 13.97
CA TYR A 180 -23.59 -2.14 14.82
C TYR A 180 -23.59 -3.03 16.04
N LEU A 181 -23.21 -4.30 15.89
CA LEU A 181 -23.03 -5.21 17.02
C LEU A 181 -21.94 -4.71 17.98
N ALA A 182 -20.79 -4.30 17.45
CA ALA A 182 -19.69 -3.80 18.29
C ALA A 182 -20.10 -2.57 19.11
N VAL A 183 -20.73 -1.57 18.47
CA VAL A 183 -21.21 -0.37 19.17
C VAL A 183 -22.36 -0.69 20.11
N ALA A 184 -23.26 -1.59 19.75
CA ALA A 184 -24.37 -2.02 20.61
C ALA A 184 -23.89 -2.66 21.91
N ILE A 185 -22.88 -3.54 21.84
CA ILE A 185 -22.24 -4.13 23.02
C ILE A 185 -21.64 -3.02 23.88
N VAL A 186 -20.85 -2.11 23.31
CA VAL A 186 -20.25 -1.01 24.08
C VAL A 186 -21.30 -0.15 24.77
N LEU A 187 -22.38 0.23 24.09
CA LEU A 187 -23.45 1.04 24.68
C LEU A 187 -24.16 0.28 25.81
N HIS A 188 -24.38 -1.03 25.65
CA HIS A 188 -24.95 -1.89 26.68
C HIS A 188 -24.03 -2.00 27.91
N GLU A 189 -22.75 -2.28 27.71
CA GLU A 189 -21.76 -2.50 28.79
C GLU A 189 -21.44 -1.20 29.56
N THR A 190 -21.50 -0.05 28.89
CA THR A 190 -21.07 1.23 29.48
C THR A 190 -22.22 2.10 29.94
N GLY A 191 -23.46 1.85 29.51
CA GLY A 191 -24.60 2.74 29.76
C GLY A 191 -24.53 4.08 29.02
N CYS A 192 -23.56 4.28 28.12
CA CYS A 192 -23.29 5.55 27.44
C CYS A 192 -24.40 6.05 26.51
N LYS A 193 -25.49 5.30 26.31
CA LYS A 193 -26.71 5.87 25.72
C LYS A 193 -27.23 7.05 26.55
N TRP A 194 -27.11 6.98 27.87
CA TRP A 194 -27.55 8.01 28.81
C TRP A 194 -26.37 8.64 29.55
N GLU A 195 -25.80 7.92 30.52
CA GLU A 195 -24.64 8.34 31.28
C GLU A 195 -23.61 7.21 31.29
N CYS A 196 -22.41 7.51 30.82
CA CYS A 196 -21.32 6.55 30.80
C CYS A 196 -20.92 6.09 32.21
N SER A 197 -20.59 4.81 32.34
CA SER A 197 -20.13 4.20 33.58
C SER A 197 -18.83 4.82 34.10
N THR A 198 -18.63 4.77 35.42
CA THR A 198 -17.38 5.21 36.06
C THR A 198 -16.16 4.47 35.51
N LEU A 199 -16.32 3.18 35.19
CA LEU A 199 -15.25 2.36 34.62
C LEU A 199 -14.77 2.89 33.26
N LEU A 200 -15.70 3.31 32.39
CA LEU A 200 -15.31 3.96 31.14
C LEU A 200 -14.65 5.32 31.41
N LYS A 201 -15.31 6.18 32.21
CA LYS A 201 -14.88 7.57 32.43
C LYS A 201 -13.49 7.67 33.06
N GLN A 202 -13.15 6.76 33.98
CA GLN A 202 -11.89 6.82 34.72
C GLN A 202 -10.79 5.93 34.14
N CYS A 203 -11.15 4.84 33.46
CA CYS A 203 -10.20 3.78 33.11
C CYS A 203 -10.25 3.39 31.63
N ASN A 204 -11.01 4.13 30.81
CA ASN A 204 -11.09 3.95 29.36
C ASN A 204 -11.52 2.53 28.93
N ASN A 205 -12.26 1.81 29.78
CA ASN A 205 -12.62 0.42 29.51
C ASN A 205 -14.07 0.32 29.01
N VAL A 206 -14.21 0.15 27.69
CA VAL A 206 -15.49 0.15 26.97
C VAL A 206 -16.22 -1.20 26.98
N GLY A 207 -15.59 -2.27 27.47
CA GLY A 207 -16.11 -3.62 27.34
C GLY A 207 -15.96 -4.47 28.60
N GLY A 208 -15.86 -3.84 29.77
CA GLY A 208 -15.77 -4.53 31.05
C GLY A 208 -14.59 -5.50 31.17
N MET A 209 -13.50 -5.27 30.43
CA MET A 209 -12.40 -6.23 30.32
C MET A 209 -11.63 -6.34 31.64
N LYS A 210 -11.39 -7.56 32.11
CA LYS A 210 -10.51 -7.83 33.25
C LYS A 210 -9.04 -7.84 32.83
N GLY A 211 -8.14 -7.46 33.73
CA GLY A 211 -6.69 -7.52 33.50
C GLY A 211 -5.91 -6.42 34.21
N SER A 212 -4.61 -6.37 33.92
CA SER A 212 -3.64 -5.44 34.52
C SER A 212 -3.15 -4.37 33.51
N PRO A 213 -2.77 -3.17 33.96
CA PRO A 213 -2.96 -2.64 35.31
C PRO A 213 -4.44 -2.50 35.66
N GLY A 214 -4.77 -2.71 36.94
CA GLY A 214 -6.13 -2.64 37.44
C GLY A 214 -6.63 -1.21 37.59
N CYS A 215 -7.85 -0.94 37.15
CA CYS A 215 -8.58 0.30 37.35
C CYS A 215 -8.75 0.55 38.85
N ASN A 216 -8.12 1.60 39.37
CA ASN A 216 -8.09 1.94 40.80
C ASN A 216 -7.67 0.75 41.69
N GLY A 217 -6.76 -0.12 41.21
CA GLY A 217 -6.32 -1.32 41.94
C GLY A 217 -7.30 -2.51 41.90
N GLY A 218 -8.41 -2.41 41.17
CA GLY A 218 -9.38 -3.50 40.98
C GLY A 218 -9.00 -4.50 39.88
N SER A 219 -9.89 -5.45 39.59
CA SER A 219 -9.65 -6.50 38.58
C SER A 219 -9.91 -6.08 37.13
N TYR A 220 -10.57 -4.94 36.92
CA TYR A 220 -10.86 -4.42 35.58
C TYR A 220 -9.63 -3.72 35.02
N LYS A 221 -9.30 -3.97 33.76
CA LYS A 221 -8.14 -3.35 33.13
C LYS A 221 -8.37 -1.84 32.97
N ALA A 222 -7.35 -1.06 33.28
CA ALA A 222 -7.22 0.33 32.88
C ALA A 222 -6.42 0.44 31.58
N PHE A 223 -6.88 1.31 30.68
CA PHE A 223 -6.20 1.66 29.43
C PHE A 223 -5.71 3.11 29.49
N SER A 224 -4.58 3.38 28.83
CA SER A 224 -3.95 4.71 28.85
C SER A 224 -4.77 5.76 28.11
N SER A 225 -5.60 5.33 27.16
CA SER A 225 -6.50 6.19 26.40
C SER A 225 -7.78 5.46 26.00
N LEU A 226 -8.81 6.23 25.67
CA LEU A 226 -10.06 5.69 25.14
C LEU A 226 -9.84 4.89 23.84
N ASP A 227 -8.94 5.35 22.97
CA ASP A 227 -8.64 4.66 21.70
C ASP A 227 -7.95 3.32 21.94
N GLU A 228 -7.06 3.24 22.94
CA GLU A 228 -6.48 1.97 23.39
C GLU A 228 -7.57 1.03 23.94
N GLY A 229 -8.49 1.56 24.75
CA GLY A 229 -9.62 0.79 25.28
C GLY A 229 -10.53 0.21 24.19
N ILE A 230 -10.89 1.03 23.20
CA ILE A 230 -11.71 0.62 22.05
C ILE A 230 -10.97 -0.42 21.22
N SER A 231 -9.71 -0.16 20.85
CA SER A 231 -8.93 -1.12 20.06
C SER A 231 -8.75 -2.45 20.79
N ALA A 232 -8.48 -2.44 22.10
CA ALA A 232 -8.39 -3.65 22.90
C ALA A 232 -9.71 -4.42 22.94
N PHE A 233 -10.85 -3.71 23.10
CA PHE A 233 -12.17 -4.33 23.04
C PHE A 233 -12.44 -4.98 21.67
N MET A 234 -12.18 -4.28 20.57
CA MET A 234 -12.41 -4.80 19.22
C MET A 234 -11.55 -6.04 18.93
N ASN A 235 -10.28 -6.03 19.34
CA ASN A 235 -9.39 -7.17 19.23
C ASN A 235 -9.83 -8.35 20.11
N ASN A 236 -10.31 -8.07 21.32
CA ASN A 236 -10.86 -9.08 22.21
C ASN A 236 -12.12 -9.73 21.61
N LEU A 237 -13.03 -8.91 21.08
CA LEU A 237 -14.24 -9.36 20.39
C LEU A 237 -13.89 -10.24 19.18
N TYR A 238 -12.90 -9.85 18.38
CA TYR A 238 -12.44 -10.67 17.27
C TYR A 238 -11.91 -12.02 17.73
N LYS A 239 -10.88 -12.02 18.60
CA LYS A 239 -10.15 -13.23 18.98
C LYS A 239 -11.02 -14.27 19.68
N ASN A 240 -11.92 -13.81 20.56
CA ASN A 240 -12.70 -14.70 21.41
C ASN A 240 -14.06 -15.09 20.83
N TYR A 241 -14.52 -14.42 19.77
CA TYR A 241 -15.86 -14.64 19.22
C TYR A 241 -15.85 -14.76 17.70
N PHE A 242 -15.51 -13.70 16.97
CA PHE A 242 -15.61 -13.71 15.50
C PHE A 242 -14.67 -14.73 14.85
N ALA A 243 -13.44 -14.85 15.34
CA ALA A 243 -12.49 -15.87 14.88
C ALA A 243 -12.96 -17.31 15.15
N GLN A 244 -13.98 -17.49 15.99
CA GLN A 244 -14.61 -18.77 16.33
C GLN A 244 -15.97 -18.95 15.64
N GLY A 245 -16.38 -18.02 14.76
CA GLY A 245 -17.67 -18.04 14.08
C GLY A 245 -18.84 -17.53 14.92
N LEU A 246 -18.59 -16.94 16.09
CA LEU A 246 -19.62 -16.33 16.94
C LEU A 246 -19.78 -14.86 16.55
N THR A 247 -20.74 -14.57 15.68
CA THR A 247 -20.87 -13.26 15.00
C THR A 247 -22.19 -12.56 15.26
N THR A 248 -23.05 -13.11 16.11
CA THR A 248 -24.37 -12.56 16.44
C THR A 248 -24.56 -12.41 17.96
N PRO A 249 -25.46 -11.54 18.44
CA PRO A 249 -25.80 -11.47 19.87
C PRO A 249 -26.13 -12.84 20.48
N GLU A 250 -26.85 -13.70 19.77
CA GLU A 250 -27.31 -15.00 20.25
C GLU A 250 -26.17 -16.02 20.36
N THR A 251 -25.17 -15.94 19.48
CA THR A 251 -24.01 -16.85 19.51
C THR A 251 -22.94 -16.36 20.48
N ILE A 252 -22.84 -15.04 20.69
CA ILE A 252 -21.89 -14.43 21.63
C ILE A 252 -22.40 -14.51 23.07
N GLY A 253 -23.68 -14.18 23.30
CA GLY A 253 -24.28 -14.00 24.62
C GLY A 253 -24.02 -15.15 25.61
N PRO A 254 -24.26 -16.42 25.26
CA PRO A 254 -24.05 -17.56 26.16
C PRO A 254 -22.61 -17.70 26.68
N LYS A 255 -21.63 -17.19 25.93
CA LYS A 255 -20.21 -17.19 26.32
C LYS A 255 -19.80 -15.89 27.00
N TYR A 256 -20.40 -14.76 26.59
CA TYR A 256 -20.01 -13.42 27.03
C TYR A 256 -20.63 -13.03 28.39
N ALA A 257 -21.90 -13.37 28.61
CA ALA A 257 -22.68 -12.90 29.76
C ALA A 257 -23.48 -14.01 30.42
N ALA A 258 -23.63 -13.94 31.75
CA ALA A 258 -24.50 -14.86 32.50
C ALA A 258 -25.99 -14.57 32.29
N SER A 259 -26.35 -13.35 31.88
CA SER A 259 -27.74 -12.93 31.69
C SER A 259 -28.33 -13.54 30.41
N SER A 260 -29.46 -14.24 30.55
CA SER A 260 -30.19 -14.79 29.41
C SER A 260 -30.84 -13.74 28.50
N THR A 261 -30.99 -12.49 28.99
CA THR A 261 -31.60 -11.40 28.22
C THR A 261 -30.58 -10.52 27.50
N TRP A 262 -29.27 -10.77 27.69
CA TRP A 262 -28.20 -9.95 27.10
C TRP A 262 -28.32 -9.83 25.57
N ALA A 263 -28.54 -10.96 24.88
CA ALA A 263 -28.65 -10.98 23.42
C ALA A 263 -29.81 -10.12 22.92
N THR A 264 -30.97 -10.18 23.60
CA THR A 264 -32.15 -9.36 23.27
C THR A 264 -31.88 -7.88 23.48
N GLN A 265 -31.18 -7.51 24.56
CA GLN A 265 -30.86 -6.12 24.85
C GLN A 265 -29.85 -5.55 23.85
N VAL A 266 -28.81 -6.31 23.50
CA VAL A 266 -27.84 -5.90 22.45
C VAL A 266 -28.54 -5.74 21.11
N ARG A 267 -29.46 -6.64 20.75
CA ARG A 267 -30.25 -6.52 19.51
C ARG A 267 -31.11 -5.25 19.48
N ALA A 268 -31.69 -4.85 20.62
CA ALA A 268 -32.42 -3.58 20.70
C ALA A 268 -31.51 -2.38 20.39
N TYR A 269 -30.28 -2.36 20.92
CA TYR A 269 -29.30 -1.33 20.57
C TYR A 269 -28.89 -1.36 19.09
N MET A 270 -28.67 -2.56 18.51
CA MET A 270 -28.37 -2.68 17.07
C MET A 270 -29.47 -2.03 16.22
N ASN A 271 -30.73 -2.37 16.49
CA ASN A 271 -31.88 -1.80 15.77
C ASN A 271 -31.95 -0.26 15.88
N GLU A 272 -31.65 0.30 17.06
CA GLU A 272 -31.61 1.75 17.25
C GLU A 272 -30.48 2.41 16.46
N ILE A 273 -29.30 1.79 16.38
CA ILE A 273 -28.17 2.31 15.60
C ILE A 273 -28.49 2.24 14.10
N GLU A 274 -29.10 1.14 13.65
CA GLU A 274 -29.53 0.94 12.27
C GLU A 274 -30.59 1.95 11.83
N ALA A 275 -31.47 2.40 12.72
CA ALA A 275 -32.54 3.35 12.43
C ALA A 275 -32.11 4.84 12.31
N LYS A 276 -30.89 5.20 12.75
CA LYS A 276 -30.40 6.60 12.78
C LYS A 276 -29.76 7.09 11.48
#